data_AF-A0A933GXT8-F1
#
_entry.id   AF-A0A933GXT8-F1
#
_cell.length_a   1.000
_cell.length_b   1.000
_cell.length_c   1.000
_cell.angle_alpha   90.00
_cell.angle_beta   90.00
_cell.angle_gamma   90.00
#
_symmetry.space_group_name_H-M   'P 1'
#
loop_
_entity.id
_entity.type
_entity.pdbx_description
1 polymer ?
#
loop_
_entity_poly.entity_id
_entity_poly.type
_entity_poly.pdbx_seq_one_letter_code
_entity_poly.pdbx_strand_id
1 'polypeptide(L)'
;MGTPAARTRHLGGHETVNRNRLLRLRLFPVVFALGVAACGQEDGDGPGNGERKPNRLAKESSPYLLQHAMNPVDWYPWGDEAFEKAKAEDKPIFLSIGYSTCHWCHVMERESFESEEIAAVMNEHFVSIKVDREERPD
;
A
#
# COMPACT_ATOMS: atom_id res chain seq x y z
N MET A 1 -7.34 62.66 -20.57
CA MET A 1 -7.09 62.07 -19.25
C MET A 1 -6.91 60.56 -19.49
N GLY A 2 -5.76 59.91 -19.50
CA GLY A 2 -4.43 60.23 -19.00
C GLY A 2 -3.85 59.02 -18.24
N THR A 3 -3.48 57.94 -18.97
CA THR A 3 -2.51 56.86 -18.59
C THR A 3 -2.75 56.03 -17.31
N PRO A 4 -2.01 54.91 -17.05
CA PRO A 4 -1.15 54.08 -17.92
C PRO A 4 -1.40 52.55 -17.80
N ALA A 5 -0.69 51.82 -18.67
CA ALA A 5 -0.46 50.39 -18.67
C ALA A 5 0.52 49.89 -17.58
N ALA A 6 0.58 48.57 -17.47
CA ALA A 6 1.66 47.71 -16.98
C ALA A 6 1.90 47.58 -15.46
N ARG A 7 1.71 46.35 -14.95
CA ARG A 7 2.81 45.65 -14.26
C ARG A 7 2.55 44.14 -14.17
N THR A 8 3.30 43.39 -14.96
CA THR A 8 3.65 42.00 -14.69
C THR A 8 4.29 41.90 -13.30
N ARG A 9 3.73 41.05 -12.42
CA ARG A 9 4.44 40.56 -11.24
C ARG A 9 4.79 39.10 -11.46
N HIS A 10 5.98 38.95 -12.00
CA HIS A 10 6.79 37.76 -11.88
C HIS A 10 7.19 37.66 -10.40
N LEU A 11 6.68 36.67 -9.68
CA LEU A 11 7.24 36.25 -8.40
C LEU A 11 7.74 34.82 -8.59
N GLY A 12 9.01 34.75 -8.97
CA GLY A 12 9.83 33.58 -8.72
C GLY A 12 9.94 33.36 -7.23
N GLY A 13 9.57 32.16 -6.80
CA GLY A 13 9.79 31.62 -5.47
C GLY A 13 10.35 30.22 -5.66
N HIS A 14 11.62 30.15 -6.09
CA HIS A 14 12.41 28.93 -6.00
C HIS A 14 12.55 28.61 -4.51
N GLU A 15 11.69 27.73 -4.00
CA GLU A 15 11.88 27.15 -2.68
C GLU A 15 13.13 26.28 -2.71
N THR A 16 14.13 26.76 -2.00
CA THR A 16 15.43 26.14 -1.80
C THR A 16 15.24 24.84 -1.01
N VAL A 17 15.20 23.71 -1.72
CA VAL A 17 15.32 22.39 -1.11
C VAL A 17 16.63 22.33 -0.31
N ASN A 18 16.44 21.98 0.95
CA ASN A 18 17.40 21.94 2.04
C ASN A 18 18.66 21.12 1.70
N ARG A 19 19.76 21.84 1.48
CA ARG A 19 21.10 21.31 1.24
C ARG A 19 21.79 21.04 2.57
N ASN A 20 21.42 19.95 3.23
CA ASN A 20 22.13 19.42 4.41
C ASN A 20 21.98 17.90 4.55
N ARG A 21 22.53 17.14 3.61
CA ARG A 21 22.93 15.74 3.83
C ARG A 21 24.44 15.62 3.66
N LEU A 22 25.14 16.16 4.65
CA LEU A 22 26.55 15.87 4.90
C LEU A 22 26.71 14.38 5.24
N LEU A 23 27.60 13.74 4.49
CA LEU A 23 28.39 12.55 4.82
C LEU A 23 27.67 11.39 5.52
N ARG A 24 27.27 10.40 4.73
CA ARG A 24 27.47 8.98 5.10
C ARG A 24 28.16 8.25 3.96
N LEU A 25 29.45 8.56 3.81
CA LEU A 25 30.40 7.70 3.10
C LEU A 25 30.50 6.39 3.90
N ARG A 26 29.59 5.45 3.65
CA ARG A 26 29.80 4.06 4.05
C ARG A 26 30.77 3.47 3.06
N LEU A 27 32.03 3.38 3.49
CA LEU A 27 33.04 2.52 2.87
C LEU A 27 32.42 1.15 2.65
N PHE A 28 32.20 0.78 1.39
CA PHE A 28 32.02 -0.61 0.98
C PHE A 28 33.37 -1.31 1.20
N PRO A 29 33.52 -2.21 2.18
CA PRO A 29 34.68 -3.07 2.19
C PRO A 29 34.43 -4.13 1.13
N VAL A 30 35.18 -4.00 0.03
CA VAL A 30 35.50 -5.10 -0.87
C VAL A 30 36.13 -6.20 -0.03
N VAL A 31 35.32 -7.16 0.43
CA VAL A 31 35.80 -8.48 0.89
C VAL A 31 35.27 -9.49 -0.10
N PHE A 32 35.95 -9.46 -1.25
CA PHE A 32 36.04 -10.58 -2.17
C PHE A 32 36.93 -11.61 -1.48
N ALA A 33 36.33 -12.58 -0.77
CA ALA A 33 37.05 -13.73 -0.24
C ALA A 33 36.23 -15.00 -0.51
N LEU A 34 36.76 -15.76 -1.46
CA LEU A 34 36.37 -17.10 -1.88
C LEU A 34 36.09 -18.04 -0.69
N GLY A 35 35.11 -18.93 -0.89
CA GLY A 35 35.27 -20.33 -0.54
C GLY A 35 34.40 -20.89 0.57
N VAL A 36 33.11 -21.09 0.30
CA VAL A 36 32.38 -22.27 0.80
C VAL A 36 31.55 -22.84 -0.34
N ALA A 37 31.84 -24.09 -0.68
CA ALA A 37 31.05 -24.90 -1.58
C ALA A 37 29.64 -25.08 -1.00
N ALA A 38 28.63 -24.57 -1.71
CA ALA A 38 27.24 -24.91 -1.48
C ALA A 38 26.66 -25.44 -2.81
N CYS A 39 26.66 -26.76 -2.97
CA CYS A 39 25.61 -27.39 -3.75
C CYS A 39 24.32 -27.31 -2.92
N GLY A 40 23.24 -26.85 -3.56
CA GLY A 40 21.86 -27.00 -3.08
C GLY A 40 21.35 -25.81 -2.27
N GLN A 41 20.57 -24.93 -2.87
CA GLN A 41 19.12 -25.10 -3.04
C GLN A 41 18.63 -23.93 -3.92
N GLU A 42 18.11 -24.23 -5.10
CA GLU A 42 17.23 -23.29 -5.79
C GLU A 42 15.90 -23.37 -5.05
N ASP A 43 15.62 -22.38 -4.21
CA ASP A 43 14.35 -22.29 -3.50
C ASP A 43 13.28 -22.02 -4.57
N GLY A 44 12.61 -23.09 -4.97
CA GLY A 44 11.65 -23.09 -6.06
C GLY A 44 10.57 -22.04 -5.87
N ASP A 45 10.43 -21.20 -6.89
CA ASP A 45 9.19 -20.50 -7.23
C ASP A 45 8.16 -21.56 -7.67
N GLY A 46 7.60 -22.28 -6.69
CA GLY A 46 6.42 -23.10 -6.84
C GLY A 46 5.23 -22.33 -6.26
N PRO A 47 4.02 -22.43 -6.82
CA PRO A 47 2.88 -21.67 -6.32
C PRO A 47 2.59 -22.16 -4.90
N GLY A 48 2.99 -21.35 -3.92
CA GLY A 48 2.80 -21.63 -2.52
C GLY A 48 1.31 -21.70 -2.25
N ASN A 49 0.76 -22.91 -2.21
CA ASN A 49 -0.45 -23.16 -1.44
C ASN A 49 -0.05 -23.23 0.04
N GLY A 50 0.55 -22.15 0.54
CA GLY A 50 0.59 -21.87 1.96
C GLY A 50 -0.82 -21.48 2.35
N GLU A 51 -1.40 -22.16 3.34
CA GLU A 51 -2.74 -21.85 3.82
C GLU A 51 -2.81 -20.37 4.22
N ARG A 52 -3.40 -19.53 3.35
CA ARG A 52 -3.59 -18.11 3.60
C ARG A 52 -4.53 -17.98 4.80
N LYS A 53 -4.10 -17.26 5.84
CA LYS A 53 -4.96 -17.04 7.01
C LYS A 53 -6.02 -16.01 6.65
N PRO A 54 -7.30 -16.24 7.02
CA PRO A 54 -8.33 -15.25 6.79
C PRO A 54 -8.03 -13.96 7.57
N ASN A 55 -8.26 -12.82 6.92
CA ASN A 55 -8.29 -11.52 7.55
C ASN A 55 -9.66 -11.27 8.22
N ARG A 56 -9.89 -10.04 8.70
CA ARG A 56 -11.09 -9.70 9.48
C ARG A 56 -12.39 -9.80 8.67
N LEU A 57 -12.31 -9.67 7.34
CA LEU A 57 -13.49 -9.76 6.48
C LEU A 57 -14.16 -11.13 6.50
N ALA A 58 -13.49 -12.18 6.99
CA ALA A 58 -14.09 -13.50 7.18
C ALA A 58 -15.28 -13.52 8.15
N LYS A 59 -15.50 -12.42 8.91
CA LYS A 59 -16.62 -12.26 9.84
C LYS A 59 -17.77 -11.43 9.28
N GLU A 60 -17.63 -10.87 8.08
CA GLU A 60 -18.64 -10.02 7.46
C GLU A 60 -19.77 -10.86 6.83
N SER A 61 -20.94 -10.23 6.65
CA SER A 61 -22.08 -10.85 5.97
C SER A 61 -22.06 -10.65 4.45
N SER A 62 -21.44 -9.56 3.98
CA SER A 62 -21.38 -9.22 2.55
C SER A 62 -20.66 -10.32 1.76
N PRO A 63 -21.30 -10.90 0.72
CA PRO A 63 -20.62 -11.81 -0.19
C PRO A 63 -19.40 -11.17 -0.88
N TYR A 64 -19.46 -9.86 -1.14
CA TYR A 64 -18.35 -9.11 -1.74
C TYR A 64 -17.15 -9.01 -0.78
N LEU A 65 -17.39 -8.69 0.50
CA LEU A 65 -16.30 -8.62 1.49
C LEU A 65 -15.70 -10.00 1.77
N LEU A 66 -16.54 -11.04 1.84
CA LEU A 66 -16.09 -12.42 2.06
C LEU A 66 -15.18 -12.94 0.94
N GLN A 67 -15.36 -12.51 -0.32
CA GLN A 67 -14.46 -12.84 -1.43
C GLN A 67 -13.02 -12.40 -1.15
N HIS A 68 -12.84 -11.28 -0.43
CA HIS A 68 -11.53 -10.72 -0.10
C HIS A 68 -10.94 -11.22 1.23
N ALA A 69 -11.62 -12.15 1.92
CA ALA A 69 -11.22 -12.61 3.25
C ALA A 69 -9.87 -13.33 3.28
N MET A 70 -9.43 -13.91 2.16
CA MET A 70 -8.17 -14.65 2.05
C MET A 70 -7.06 -13.84 1.36
N ASN A 71 -7.29 -12.56 1.08
CA ASN A 71 -6.28 -11.71 0.47
C ASN A 71 -5.16 -11.42 1.48
N PRO A 72 -3.88 -11.38 1.02
CA PRO A 72 -2.73 -11.12 1.89
C PRO A 72 -2.72 -9.71 2.49
N VAL A 73 -3.48 -8.77 1.92
CA VAL A 73 -3.73 -7.46 2.53
C VAL A 73 -4.53 -7.62 3.84
N ASP A 74 -4.08 -7.00 4.93
CA ASP A 74 -4.76 -6.99 6.24
C ASP A 74 -6.00 -6.07 6.19
N TRP A 75 -7.04 -6.53 5.52
CA TRP A 75 -8.28 -5.79 5.36
C TRP A 75 -9.07 -5.69 6.67
N TYR A 76 -9.53 -4.47 6.95
CA TYR A 76 -10.54 -4.18 7.96
C TYR A 76 -11.88 -3.90 7.27
N PRO A 77 -13.00 -4.32 7.87
CA PRO A 77 -14.30 -3.74 7.51
C PRO A 77 -14.34 -2.27 7.95
N TRP A 78 -15.33 -1.53 7.44
CA TRP A 78 -15.60 -0.19 7.93
C TRP A 78 -16.02 -0.23 9.40
N GLY A 79 -15.29 0.47 10.28
CA GLY A 79 -15.63 0.56 11.70
C GLY A 79 -14.53 1.17 12.55
N ASP A 80 -14.84 1.41 13.82
CA ASP A 80 -13.98 2.11 14.76
C ASP A 80 -12.61 1.44 14.94
N GLU A 81 -12.54 0.09 14.91
CA GLU A 81 -11.28 -0.67 15.04
C GLU A 81 -10.21 -0.21 14.03
N ALA A 82 -10.60 0.03 12.77
CA ALA A 82 -9.68 0.45 11.74
C ALA A 82 -9.18 1.89 11.97
N PHE A 83 -10.06 2.80 12.38
CA PHE A 83 -9.70 4.19 12.68
C PHE A 83 -8.86 4.31 13.95
N GLU A 84 -9.15 3.52 14.97
CA GLU A 84 -8.35 3.44 16.19
C GLU A 84 -6.95 2.91 15.89
N LYS A 85 -6.83 1.84 15.09
CA LYS A 85 -5.55 1.33 14.63
C LYS A 85 -4.76 2.38 13.84
N ALA A 86 -5.40 3.06 12.89
CA ALA A 86 -4.76 4.09 12.07
C ALA A 86 -4.21 5.25 12.92
N LYS A 87 -4.98 5.69 13.93
CA LYS A 87 -4.54 6.71 14.90
C LYS A 87 -3.41 6.20 15.81
N ALA A 88 -3.51 4.97 16.30
CA ALA A 88 -2.51 4.39 17.21
C ALA A 88 -1.16 4.14 16.51
N GLU A 89 -1.19 3.74 15.24
CA GLU A 89 0.02 3.47 14.45
C GLU A 89 0.52 4.68 13.65
N ASP A 90 -0.19 5.82 13.69
CA ASP A 90 0.07 7.01 12.86
C ASP A 90 0.19 6.66 11.36
N LYS A 91 -0.72 5.80 10.88
CA LYS A 91 -0.76 5.34 9.50
C LYS A 91 -1.95 5.93 8.74
N PRO A 92 -1.76 6.35 7.47
CA PRO A 92 -2.86 6.72 6.60
C PRO A 92 -3.82 5.53 6.35
N ILE A 93 -5.07 5.85 6.07
CA ILE A 93 -6.09 4.86 5.70
C ILE A 93 -6.11 4.71 4.19
N PHE A 94 -6.01 3.46 3.73
CA PHE A 94 -6.31 3.10 2.35
C PHE A 94 -7.75 2.58 2.26
N LEU A 95 -8.65 3.41 1.74
CA LEU A 95 -10.08 3.08 1.62
C LEU A 95 -10.39 2.53 0.23
N SER A 96 -10.80 1.27 0.14
CA SER A 96 -11.20 0.59 -1.09
C SER A 96 -12.70 0.28 -1.07
N ILE A 97 -13.47 1.01 -1.88
CA ILE A 97 -14.92 0.83 -2.00
C ILE A 97 -15.20 0.07 -3.30
N GLY A 98 -16.00 -0.98 -3.21
CA GLY A 98 -16.43 -1.76 -4.38
C GLY A 98 -17.82 -2.34 -4.21
N TYR A 99 -18.21 -3.19 -5.15
CA TYR A 99 -19.48 -3.94 -5.15
C TYR A 99 -19.32 -5.17 -6.04
N SER A 100 -20.18 -6.16 -5.87
CA SER A 100 -20.05 -7.50 -6.45
C SER A 100 -19.94 -7.54 -7.99
N THR A 101 -20.62 -6.63 -8.69
CA THR A 101 -20.69 -6.58 -10.16
C THR A 101 -19.71 -5.58 -10.80
N CYS A 102 -18.80 -5.01 -10.01
CA CYS A 102 -17.79 -4.08 -10.48
C CYS A 102 -16.67 -4.78 -11.25
N HIS A 103 -16.60 -4.60 -12.57
CA HIS A 103 -15.56 -5.20 -13.41
C HIS A 103 -14.13 -4.85 -12.96
N TRP A 104 -13.86 -3.57 -12.72
CA TRP A 104 -12.52 -3.10 -12.35
C TRP A 104 -12.10 -3.50 -10.94
N CYS A 105 -13.05 -3.77 -10.05
CA CYS A 105 -12.77 -4.23 -8.69
C CYS A 105 -12.15 -5.62 -8.71
N HIS A 106 -12.64 -6.50 -9.58
CA HIS A 106 -12.07 -7.84 -9.81
C HIS A 106 -10.69 -7.78 -10.48
N VAL A 107 -10.49 -6.87 -11.45
CA VAL A 107 -9.19 -6.67 -12.09
C VAL A 107 -8.15 -6.19 -11.07
N MET A 108 -8.50 -5.20 -10.25
CA MET A 108 -7.62 -4.65 -9.21
C MET A 108 -7.30 -5.69 -8.12
N GLU A 109 -8.26 -6.54 -7.77
CA GLU A 109 -8.02 -7.64 -6.85
C GLU A 109 -6.91 -8.57 -7.38
N ARG A 110 -7.12 -9.11 -8.58
CA ARG A 110 -6.21 -10.09 -9.17
C ARG A 110 -4.81 -9.53 -9.42
N GLU A 111 -4.72 -8.26 -9.81
CA GLU A 111 -3.44 -7.65 -10.19
C GLU A 111 -2.71 -6.99 -9.02
N SER A 112 -3.40 -6.76 -7.90
CA SER A 112 -2.80 -6.03 -6.77
C SER A 112 -3.07 -6.68 -5.42
N PHE A 113 -4.33 -6.91 -5.06
CA PHE A 113 -4.66 -7.33 -3.69
C PHE A 113 -4.36 -8.79 -3.38
N GLU A 114 -4.19 -9.64 -4.40
CA GLU A 114 -3.74 -11.03 -4.26
C GLU A 114 -2.21 -11.19 -4.26
N SER A 115 -1.45 -10.14 -4.61
CA SER A 115 0.01 -10.18 -4.63
C SER A 115 0.59 -10.00 -3.23
N GLU A 116 1.38 -10.97 -2.76
CA GLU A 116 2.09 -10.91 -1.48
C GLU A 116 3.06 -9.72 -1.40
N GLU A 117 3.74 -9.40 -2.50
CA GLU A 117 4.69 -8.27 -2.56
C GLU A 117 3.97 -6.93 -2.37
N ILE A 118 2.85 -6.73 -3.07
CA ILE A 118 2.06 -5.50 -2.97
C ILE A 118 1.40 -5.42 -1.60
N ALA A 119 0.87 -6.55 -1.11
CA ALA A 119 0.26 -6.61 0.21
C ALA A 119 1.24 -6.30 1.33
N ALA A 120 2.49 -6.73 1.24
CA ALA A 120 3.52 -6.40 2.21
C ALA A 120 3.72 -4.87 2.31
N VAL A 121 3.84 -4.19 1.18
CA VAL A 121 3.96 -2.73 1.12
C VAL A 121 2.70 -2.05 1.67
N MET A 122 1.52 -2.55 1.31
CA MET A 122 0.26 -2.01 1.81
C MET A 122 0.12 -2.15 3.33
N ASN A 123 0.45 -3.32 3.87
CA ASN A 123 0.36 -3.63 5.30
C ASN A 123 1.40 -2.86 6.13
N GLU A 124 2.57 -2.56 5.55
CA GLU A 124 3.59 -1.73 6.19
C GLU A 124 3.12 -0.27 6.33
N HIS A 125 2.53 0.29 5.28
CA HIS A 125 2.29 1.74 5.20
C HIS A 125 0.86 2.20 5.48
N PHE A 126 -0.13 1.31 5.39
CA PHE A 126 -1.53 1.69 5.49
C PHE A 126 -2.32 0.82 6.48
N VAL A 127 -3.38 1.40 7.02
CA VAL A 127 -4.53 0.63 7.48
C VAL A 127 -5.52 0.52 6.34
N SER A 128 -5.68 -0.69 5.81
CA SER A 128 -6.48 -0.94 4.61
C SER A 128 -7.92 -1.30 4.98
N ILE A 129 -8.89 -0.53 4.49
CA ILE A 129 -10.32 -0.71 4.76
C ILE A 129 -11.04 -1.09 3.46
N LYS A 130 -11.83 -2.17 3.50
CA LYS A 130 -12.68 -2.58 2.38
C LYS A 130 -14.14 -2.26 2.71
N VAL A 131 -14.86 -1.68 1.77
CA VAL A 131 -16.28 -1.32 1.93
C VAL A 131 -17.09 -1.86 0.77
N ASP A 132 -18.22 -2.49 1.09
CA ASP A 132 -19.25 -2.83 0.13
C ASP A 132 -20.24 -1.67 0.00
N ARG A 133 -20.28 -1.06 -1.18
CA ARG A 133 -21.22 0.01 -1.51
C ARG A 133 -22.68 -0.45 -1.44
N GLU A 134 -22.96 -1.73 -1.67
CA GLU A 134 -24.33 -2.26 -1.62
C GLU A 134 -24.88 -2.30 -0.18
N GLU A 135 -24.01 -2.49 0.81
CA GLU A 135 -24.37 -2.44 2.24
C GLU A 135 -24.30 -1.02 2.83
N ARG A 136 -23.46 -0.15 2.25
CA ARG A 136 -23.24 1.25 2.68
C ARG A 136 -23.31 2.20 1.47
N PRO A 137 -24.51 2.61 1.05
CA PRO A 137 -24.68 3.53 -0.09
C PRO A 137 -24.49 5.01 0.26
N ASP A 138 -24.41 5.33 1.57
CA ASP A 138 -24.22 6.66 2.15
C ASP A 138 -22.79 7.21 2.00
#